data_AF-A0A9N8K8D5-F1
#
_entry.id   AF-A0A9N8K8D5-F1
#
_cell.length_a   1.000
_cell.length_b   1.000
_cell.length_c   1.000
_cell.angle_alpha   90.00
_cell.angle_beta   90.00
_cell.angle_gamma   90.00
#
_symmetry.space_group_name_H-M   'P 1'
#
loop_
_entity.id
_entity.type
_entity.pdbx_description
1 polymer ?
#
loop_
_entity_poly.entity_id
_entity_poly.type
_entity_poly.pdbx_seq_one_letter_code
_entity_poly.pdbx_strand_id
1 'polypeptide(L)'
;RDLGTPTLLPAVENPNCELLGFPSFATTLYPDNPQSPITNSQNGSRRRSQGYIALSTYLKQYKVGDIVDVVANGAVQKGMPYKVYHGKTGVVYNVTKSAVGVILYRQVGNRYIEKRINVRIEHVRHSRSREEFLTRVKTNAEKKRQAKTDGNSVFLKRQPAMPREARTVSIKETKPETLAPIAYDTAI
;
A
#
# COMPACT_ATOMS: atom_id res chain seq x y z
N ARG A 1 -54.18 11.69 6.52
CA ARG A 1 -53.30 12.78 6.05
C ARG A 1 -52.20 12.11 5.26
N ASP A 2 -52.44 12.02 3.96
CA ASP A 2 -51.66 11.30 2.97
C ASP A 2 -50.25 11.90 2.86
N LEU A 3 -49.23 11.06 2.96
CA LEU A 3 -47.85 11.44 2.63
C LEU A 3 -47.64 11.11 1.15
N GLY A 4 -47.69 12.16 0.34
CA GLY A 4 -47.59 12.10 -1.11
C GLY A 4 -46.26 11.55 -1.62
N THR A 5 -46.36 10.76 -2.68
CA THR A 5 -45.30 10.43 -3.64
C THR A 5 -44.68 11.69 -4.25
N PRO A 6 -43.34 11.87 -4.23
CA PRO A 6 -42.70 12.88 -5.05
C PRO A 6 -42.54 12.39 -6.50
N THR A 7 -43.15 13.14 -7.40
CA THR A 7 -43.13 13.01 -8.86
C THR A 7 -41.74 13.16 -9.47
N LEU A 8 -41.46 12.36 -10.50
CA LEU A 8 -40.29 12.45 -11.37
C LEU A 8 -40.28 13.80 -12.13
N LEU A 9 -39.13 14.49 -12.11
CA LEU A 9 -38.88 15.64 -12.99
C LEU A 9 -38.55 15.14 -14.41
N PRO A 10 -39.14 15.73 -15.48
CA PRO A 10 -38.81 15.36 -16.85
C PRO A 10 -37.46 15.94 -17.29
N ALA A 11 -36.77 15.17 -18.13
CA ALA A 11 -35.53 15.54 -18.79
C ALA A 11 -35.76 16.74 -19.72
N VAL A 12 -34.96 17.79 -19.57
CA VAL A 12 -34.85 18.88 -20.53
C VAL A 12 -33.88 18.43 -21.61
N GLU A 13 -34.42 18.01 -22.74
CA GLU A 13 -33.67 17.87 -24.00
C GLU A 13 -33.24 19.26 -24.45
N ASN A 14 -31.94 19.45 -24.69
CA ASN A 14 -31.39 20.61 -25.38
C ASN A 14 -31.18 20.24 -26.86
N PRO A 15 -32.04 20.69 -27.78
CA PRO A 15 -31.82 20.54 -29.21
C PRO A 15 -31.11 21.80 -29.69
N ASN A 16 -29.77 21.82 -29.71
CA ASN A 16 -28.97 22.78 -30.50
C ASN A 16 -27.47 22.51 -30.29
N CYS A 17 -26.90 21.59 -31.07
CA CYS A 17 -25.51 21.70 -31.53
C CYS A 17 -25.24 20.65 -32.64
N GLU A 18 -25.98 20.74 -33.74
CA GLU A 18 -25.47 20.23 -35.01
C GLU A 18 -24.71 21.36 -35.71
N LEU A 19 -23.76 20.96 -36.57
CA LEU A 19 -22.94 21.76 -37.48
C LEU A 19 -21.58 22.20 -36.92
N LEU A 20 -20.61 21.27 -36.91
CA LEU A 20 -19.38 21.42 -37.71
C LEU A 20 -18.84 20.02 -38.04
N GLY A 21 -18.94 19.66 -39.31
CA GLY A 21 -18.37 18.42 -39.85
C GLY A 21 -16.86 18.41 -39.70
N PHE A 22 -16.34 17.37 -39.04
CA PHE A 22 -14.95 16.97 -39.12
C PHE A 22 -14.85 15.62 -39.81
N PRO A 23 -13.96 15.48 -40.81
CA PRO A 23 -13.89 14.31 -41.66
C PRO A 23 -13.43 13.07 -40.88
N SER A 24 -13.98 11.94 -41.29
CA SER A 24 -13.58 10.58 -40.96
C SER A 24 -12.06 10.41 -40.93
N PHE A 25 -11.47 10.50 -39.74
CA PHE A 25 -10.11 10.03 -39.52
C PHE A 25 -10.18 8.51 -39.37
N ALA A 26 -9.74 7.84 -40.44
CA ALA A 26 -9.65 6.40 -40.54
C ALA A 26 -9.12 5.78 -39.24
N THR A 27 -9.89 4.82 -38.73
CA THR A 27 -9.44 3.84 -37.75
C THR A 27 -8.28 3.06 -38.37
N THR A 28 -7.06 3.56 -38.22
CA THR A 28 -5.89 2.71 -38.32
C THR A 28 -5.97 1.74 -37.15
N LEU A 29 -6.21 0.48 -37.50
CA LEU A 29 -6.07 -0.68 -36.64
C LEU A 29 -4.67 -0.66 -36.02
N TYR A 30 -4.53 -0.06 -34.85
CA TYR A 30 -3.40 -0.33 -33.99
C TYR A 30 -3.69 -1.64 -33.27
N PRO A 31 -2.88 -2.69 -33.45
CA PRO A 31 -2.86 -3.77 -32.48
C PRO A 31 -2.35 -3.14 -31.17
N ASP A 32 -3.26 -2.89 -30.24
CA ASP A 32 -2.93 -2.60 -28.86
C ASP A 32 -2.04 -3.75 -28.36
N ASN A 33 -0.73 -3.54 -28.36
CA ASN A 33 0.17 -4.33 -27.54
C ASN A 33 -0.04 -3.87 -26.09
N PRO A 34 -0.72 -4.64 -25.22
CA PRO A 34 -0.99 -4.21 -23.85
C PRO A 34 0.26 -4.32 -22.96
N GLN A 35 1.43 -4.66 -23.52
CA GLN A 35 2.69 -4.52 -22.84
C GLN A 35 3.09 -3.04 -22.81
N SER A 36 2.44 -2.30 -21.93
CA SER A 36 2.99 -1.04 -21.44
C SER A 36 4.48 -1.25 -21.10
N PRO A 37 5.40 -0.39 -21.57
CA PRO A 37 6.82 -0.57 -21.33
C PRO A 37 7.08 -0.63 -19.82
N ILE A 38 7.84 -1.63 -19.42
CA ILE A 38 8.30 -1.80 -18.05
C ILE A 38 9.14 -0.56 -17.74
N THR A 39 8.71 0.30 -16.80
CA THR A 39 9.43 1.55 -16.57
C THR A 39 10.78 1.23 -15.93
N ASN A 40 11.88 1.68 -16.56
CA ASN A 40 13.25 1.48 -16.08
C ASN A 40 13.44 1.93 -14.62
N SER A 41 12.59 2.82 -14.12
CA SER A 41 12.60 3.31 -12.74
C SER A 41 12.17 2.26 -11.70
N GLN A 42 11.21 1.37 -12.00
CA GLN A 42 10.68 0.41 -11.00
C GLN A 42 11.53 -0.85 -10.86
N ASN A 43 12.25 -1.23 -11.92
CA ASN A 43 13.13 -2.40 -11.92
C ASN A 43 14.60 -2.04 -11.68
N GLY A 44 14.92 -0.75 -11.58
CA GLY A 44 16.24 -0.25 -11.25
C GLY A 44 16.62 -0.66 -9.83
N SER A 45 17.67 -1.46 -9.72
CA SER A 45 18.35 -1.73 -8.46
C SER A 45 18.79 -0.41 -7.82
N ARG A 46 18.60 -0.31 -6.51
CA ARG A 46 18.93 0.91 -5.76
C ARG A 46 20.41 1.25 -5.94
N ARG A 47 20.71 2.56 -6.00
CA ARG A 47 22.09 3.07 -6.17
C ARG A 47 22.98 2.47 -5.07
N ARG A 48 24.14 1.91 -5.46
CA ARG A 48 25.09 1.19 -4.58
C ARG A 48 24.62 -0.17 -4.02
N SER A 49 23.51 -0.72 -4.49
CA SER A 49 23.09 -2.10 -4.17
C SER A 49 22.92 -2.95 -5.43
N GLN A 50 23.91 -2.85 -6.32
CA GLN A 50 23.99 -3.58 -7.58
C GLN A 50 24.68 -4.94 -7.36
N GLY A 51 24.34 -5.94 -8.18
CA GLY A 51 25.01 -7.24 -8.17
C GLY A 51 24.21 -8.35 -7.49
N TYR A 52 24.92 -9.22 -6.75
CA TYR A 52 24.36 -10.44 -6.17
C TYR A 52 23.33 -10.17 -5.07
N ILE A 53 22.29 -11.01 -5.03
CA ILE A 53 21.25 -10.96 -4.00
C ILE A 53 21.78 -11.59 -2.71
N ALA A 54 21.53 -10.93 -1.57
CA ALA A 54 21.90 -11.46 -0.26
C ALA A 54 21.23 -12.81 0.03
N LEU A 55 22.00 -13.75 0.60
CA LEU A 55 21.56 -15.11 0.90
C LEU A 55 20.38 -15.17 1.87
N SER A 56 20.20 -14.14 2.70
CA SER A 56 19.07 -14.00 3.61
C SER A 56 17.71 -14.01 2.90
N THR A 57 17.66 -13.71 1.60
CA THR A 57 16.42 -13.78 0.82
C THR A 57 15.97 -15.22 0.60
N TYR A 58 16.91 -16.14 0.36
CA TYR A 58 16.62 -17.55 0.11
C TYR A 58 16.38 -18.35 1.39
N LEU A 59 16.99 -17.94 2.51
CA LEU A 59 16.84 -18.62 3.80
C LEU A 59 15.50 -18.29 4.51
N LYS A 60 14.71 -17.36 3.96
CA LYS A 60 13.38 -17.04 4.49
C LYS A 60 12.41 -18.17 4.20
N GLN A 61 11.79 -18.68 5.25
CA GLN A 61 10.76 -19.71 5.16
C GLN A 61 9.41 -19.05 4.87
N TYR A 62 8.66 -19.58 3.90
CA TYR A 62 7.31 -19.15 3.57
C TYR A 62 6.34 -20.31 3.78
N LYS A 63 5.18 -20.01 4.36
CA LYS A 63 4.09 -20.97 4.59
C LYS A 63 2.81 -20.47 3.94
N VAL A 64 1.89 -21.40 3.70
CA VAL A 64 0.54 -21.07 3.22
C VAL A 64 -0.17 -20.24 4.30
N GLY A 65 -0.78 -19.13 3.88
CA GLY A 65 -1.43 -18.18 4.78
C GLY A 65 -0.55 -17.02 5.26
N ASP A 66 0.75 -17.02 4.93
CA ASP A 66 1.62 -15.87 5.22
C ASP A 66 1.24 -14.66 4.37
N ILE A 67 1.34 -13.47 4.97
CA ILE A 67 1.10 -12.20 4.30
C ILE A 67 2.43 -11.70 3.75
N VAL A 68 2.48 -11.51 2.43
CA VAL A 68 3.70 -11.18 1.70
C VAL A 68 3.51 -9.99 0.78
N ASP A 69 4.58 -9.23 0.63
CA ASP A 69 4.69 -8.11 -0.28
C ASP A 69 5.44 -8.55 -1.54
N VAL A 70 4.90 -8.19 -2.71
CA VAL A 70 5.48 -8.51 -4.01
C VAL A 70 6.34 -7.35 -4.47
N VAL A 71 7.66 -7.54 -4.48
CA VAL A 71 8.65 -6.51 -4.82
C VAL A 71 9.56 -7.05 -5.92
N ALA A 72 9.36 -6.59 -7.15
CA ALA A 72 10.19 -7.00 -8.29
C ALA A 72 11.65 -6.61 -8.06
N ASN A 73 12.56 -7.51 -8.45
CA ASN A 73 14.01 -7.28 -8.40
C ASN A 73 14.57 -7.51 -9.80
N GLY A 74 15.14 -6.47 -10.41
CA GLY A 74 15.67 -6.54 -11.78
C GLY A 74 16.86 -7.49 -11.97
N ALA A 75 17.54 -7.90 -10.88
CA ALA A 75 18.66 -8.83 -10.94
C ALA A 75 18.24 -10.26 -11.34
N VAL A 76 16.97 -10.64 -11.13
CA VAL A 76 16.43 -11.94 -11.50
C VAL A 76 15.24 -11.75 -12.42
N GLN A 77 15.33 -12.29 -13.63
CA GLN A 77 14.28 -12.15 -14.65
C GLN A 77 13.20 -13.23 -14.52
N LYS A 78 13.56 -14.42 -14.02
CA LYS A 78 12.65 -15.58 -13.94
C LYS A 78 11.60 -15.36 -12.86
N GLY A 79 10.33 -15.65 -13.18
CA GLY A 79 9.19 -15.50 -12.28
C GLY A 79 9.04 -14.10 -11.69
N MET A 80 9.48 -13.10 -12.46
CA MET A 80 9.27 -11.69 -12.19
C MET A 80 7.76 -11.38 -12.24
N PRO A 81 7.21 -10.68 -11.24
CA PRO A 81 5.81 -10.30 -11.26
C PRO A 81 5.55 -9.20 -12.30
N TYR A 82 4.34 -9.18 -12.87
CA TYR A 82 3.94 -8.08 -13.75
C TYR A 82 3.88 -6.75 -12.98
N LYS A 83 4.19 -5.64 -13.66
CA LYS A 83 4.35 -4.31 -13.05
C LYS A 83 3.18 -3.88 -12.15
N VAL A 84 1.96 -4.27 -12.49
CA VAL A 84 0.75 -3.90 -11.75
C VAL A 84 0.72 -4.50 -10.35
N TYR A 85 1.42 -5.63 -10.15
CA TYR A 85 1.51 -6.32 -8.87
C TYR A 85 2.71 -5.88 -8.04
N HIS A 86 3.61 -5.05 -8.57
CA HIS A 86 4.72 -4.50 -7.81
C HIS A 86 4.19 -3.62 -6.66
N GLY A 87 4.71 -3.84 -5.46
CA GLY A 87 4.30 -3.15 -4.23
C GLY A 87 2.93 -3.57 -3.70
N LYS A 88 2.30 -4.62 -4.25
CA LYS A 88 1.04 -5.15 -3.74
C LYS A 88 1.32 -6.22 -2.68
N THR A 89 0.48 -6.22 -1.66
CA THR A 89 0.48 -7.24 -0.60
C THR A 89 -0.59 -8.28 -0.90
N GLY A 90 -0.25 -9.55 -0.67
CA GLY A 90 -1.12 -10.68 -0.88
C GLY A 90 -0.91 -11.77 0.15
N VAL A 91 -1.67 -12.85 -0.02
CA VAL A 91 -1.59 -14.03 0.84
C VAL A 91 -1.03 -15.19 0.05
N VAL A 92 -0.09 -15.92 0.65
CA VAL A 92 0.47 -17.14 0.05
C VAL A 92 -0.58 -18.25 0.03
N TYR A 93 -0.86 -18.80 -1.16
CA TYR A 93 -1.77 -19.95 -1.31
C TYR A 93 -1.04 -21.25 -1.61
N ASN A 94 0.14 -21.18 -2.25
CA ASN A 94 0.92 -22.34 -2.62
C ASN A 94 2.42 -22.06 -2.44
N VAL A 95 3.19 -23.10 -2.10
CA VAL A 95 4.64 -23.02 -1.94
C VAL A 95 5.27 -24.12 -2.80
N THR A 96 6.24 -23.74 -3.62
CA THR A 96 6.99 -24.66 -4.51
C THR A 96 8.48 -24.57 -4.21
N LYS A 97 9.30 -25.38 -4.90
CA LYS A 97 10.77 -25.45 -4.67
C LYS A 97 11.46 -24.09 -4.64
N SER A 98 11.12 -23.19 -5.57
CA SER A 98 11.82 -21.90 -5.74
C SER A 98 10.89 -20.69 -5.84
N ALA A 99 9.57 -20.92 -5.73
CA ALA A 99 8.56 -19.91 -5.95
C ALA A 99 7.39 -20.07 -4.99
N VAL A 100 6.67 -18.97 -4.82
CA VAL A 100 5.50 -18.83 -3.96
C VAL A 100 4.33 -18.38 -4.83
N GLY A 101 3.20 -19.06 -4.68
CA GLY A 101 1.93 -18.65 -5.25
C GLY A 101 1.27 -17.64 -4.33
N VAL A 102 1.00 -16.43 -4.83
CA VAL A 102 0.36 -15.35 -4.07
C VAL A 102 -1.01 -15.01 -4.66
N ILE A 103 -2.02 -14.88 -3.81
CA ILE A 103 -3.33 -14.34 -4.15
C ILE A 103 -3.30 -12.82 -3.92
N LEU A 104 -3.65 -12.07 -4.95
CA LEU A 104 -3.81 -10.62 -4.92
C LEU A 104 -5.19 -10.22 -5.40
N TYR A 105 -5.75 -9.16 -4.84
CA TYR A 105 -6.97 -8.53 -5.36
C TYR A 105 -6.61 -7.38 -6.28
N ARG A 106 -7.07 -7.45 -7.53
CA ARG A 106 -6.94 -6.36 -8.50
C ARG A 106 -8.32 -5.85 -8.87
N GLN A 107 -8.48 -4.53 -8.82
CA GLN A 107 -9.66 -3.87 -9.36
C GLN A 107 -9.62 -3.94 -10.90
N VAL A 108 -10.70 -4.42 -11.49
CA VAL A 108 -10.91 -4.46 -12.95
C VAL A 108 -12.28 -3.85 -13.21
N GLY A 109 -12.32 -2.63 -13.73
CA GLY A 109 -13.54 -1.85 -13.85
C GLY A 109 -14.18 -1.59 -12.48
N ASN A 110 -15.40 -2.08 -12.30
CA ASN A 110 -16.24 -1.87 -11.12
C ASN A 110 -16.04 -2.89 -9.98
N ARG A 111 -15.29 -3.98 -10.20
CA ARG A 111 -15.17 -5.07 -9.22
C ARG A 111 -13.73 -5.49 -8.92
N TYR A 112 -13.51 -6.09 -7.76
CA TYR A 112 -12.25 -6.73 -7.42
C TYR A 112 -12.26 -8.18 -7.89
N ILE A 113 -11.21 -8.55 -8.61
CA ILE A 113 -10.99 -9.91 -9.10
C ILE A 113 -9.77 -10.49 -8.39
N GLU A 114 -9.90 -11.72 -7.93
CA GLU A 114 -8.79 -12.50 -7.41
C GLU A 114 -7.81 -12.83 -8.55
N LYS A 115 -6.54 -12.50 -8.35
CA LYS A 115 -5.44 -12.80 -9.26
C LYS A 115 -4.45 -13.69 -8.53
N ARG A 116 -4.25 -14.89 -9.07
CA ARG A 116 -3.24 -15.84 -8.61
C ARG A 116 -1.98 -15.65 -9.42
N ILE A 117 -0.87 -15.38 -8.75
CA ILE A 117 0.42 -15.17 -9.38
C ILE A 117 1.45 -16.13 -8.82
N ASN A 118 2.30 -16.67 -9.68
CA ASN A 118 3.44 -17.49 -9.30
C ASN A 118 4.70 -16.62 -9.36
N VAL A 119 5.33 -16.39 -8.22
CA VAL A 119 6.43 -15.43 -8.08
C VAL A 119 7.61 -16.12 -7.41
N ARG A 120 8.84 -15.88 -7.88
CA ARG A 120 10.01 -16.45 -7.19
C ARG A 120 10.33 -15.74 -5.88
N ILE A 121 11.02 -16.44 -4.99
CA ILE A 121 11.34 -15.99 -3.62
C ILE A 121 12.09 -14.65 -3.60
N GLU A 122 12.89 -14.36 -4.62
CA GLU A 122 13.66 -13.12 -4.77
C GLU A 122 12.78 -11.87 -4.86
N HIS A 123 11.54 -12.05 -5.32
CA HIS A 123 10.56 -10.97 -5.49
C HIS A 123 9.50 -10.93 -4.41
N VAL A 124 9.66 -11.72 -3.34
CA VAL A 124 8.70 -11.84 -2.25
C VAL A 124 9.37 -11.41 -0.94
N ARG A 125 8.64 -10.66 -0.11
CA ARG A 125 9.07 -10.29 1.24
C ARG A 125 7.93 -10.52 2.23
N HIS A 126 8.27 -10.91 3.45
CA HIS A 126 7.29 -10.95 4.54
C HIS A 126 6.82 -9.54 4.90
N SER A 127 5.51 -9.38 5.10
CA SER A 127 4.95 -8.08 5.47
C SER A 127 5.17 -7.77 6.96
N ARG A 128 5.76 -6.60 7.23
CA ARG A 128 6.02 -6.12 8.62
C ARG A 128 4.74 -5.84 9.40
N SER A 129 3.65 -5.55 8.70
CA SER A 129 2.33 -5.30 9.31
C SER A 129 1.83 -6.50 10.13
N ARG A 130 2.06 -7.71 9.61
CA ARG A 130 1.65 -8.95 10.27
C ARG A 130 2.52 -9.25 11.48
N GLU A 131 3.82 -8.98 11.39
CA GLU A 131 4.76 -9.14 12.51
C GLU A 131 4.37 -8.26 13.70
N GLU A 132 4.12 -6.97 13.47
CA GLU A 132 3.68 -6.03 14.52
C GLU A 132 2.36 -6.50 15.17
N PHE A 133 1.41 -6.98 14.36
CA PHE A 133 0.16 -7.54 14.86
C PHE A 133 0.39 -8.74 15.78
N LEU A 134 1.24 -9.69 15.37
CA LEU A 134 1.54 -10.89 16.16
C LEU A 134 2.24 -10.54 17.49
N THR A 135 3.20 -9.62 17.46
CA THR A 135 3.87 -9.10 18.66
C THR A 135 2.86 -8.45 19.61
N ARG A 136 1.89 -7.69 19.07
CA ARG A 136 0.81 -7.10 19.86
C ARG A 136 -0.14 -8.14 20.46
N VAL A 137 -0.48 -9.19 19.73
CA VAL A 137 -1.32 -10.28 20.27
C VAL A 137 -0.62 -10.96 21.46
N LYS A 138 0.68 -11.24 21.36
CA LYS A 138 1.47 -11.83 22.44
C LYS A 138 1.53 -10.94 23.68
N THR A 139 1.95 -9.69 23.50
CA THR A 139 2.04 -8.70 24.59
C THR A 139 0.69 -8.43 25.27
N ASN A 140 -0.42 -8.42 24.51
CA ASN A 140 -1.76 -8.30 25.09
C ASN A 140 -2.16 -9.54 25.91
N ALA A 141 -1.81 -10.73 25.44
CA ALA A 141 -2.08 -11.97 26.18
C ALA A 141 -1.29 -12.03 27.50
N GLU A 142 -0.04 -11.58 27.49
CA GLU A 142 0.81 -11.44 28.69
C GLU A 142 0.21 -10.45 29.69
N LYS A 143 -0.15 -9.24 29.23
CA LYS A 143 -0.82 -8.23 30.07
C LYS A 143 -2.12 -8.75 30.68
N LYS A 144 -2.92 -9.49 29.90
CA LYS A 144 -4.17 -10.09 30.40
C LYS A 144 -3.90 -11.17 31.46
N ARG A 145 -2.82 -11.93 31.33
CA ARG A 145 -2.41 -12.94 32.32
C ARG A 145 -1.95 -12.28 33.62
N GLN A 146 -1.09 -11.26 33.53
CA GLN A 146 -0.61 -10.48 34.68
C GLN A 146 -1.78 -9.82 35.43
N ALA A 147 -2.66 -9.14 34.70
CA ALA A 147 -3.89 -8.53 35.21
C ALA A 147 -4.76 -9.52 36.01
N LYS A 148 -4.87 -10.76 35.53
CA LYS A 148 -5.64 -11.81 36.22
C LYS A 148 -4.97 -12.26 37.53
N THR A 149 -3.64 -12.33 37.56
CA THR A 149 -2.88 -12.66 38.78
C THR A 149 -2.95 -11.53 39.81
N ASP A 150 -2.81 -10.29 39.36
CA ASP A 150 -2.78 -9.11 40.23
C ASP A 150 -4.19 -8.65 40.66
N GLY A 151 -5.24 -9.14 39.99
CA GLY A 151 -6.64 -8.72 40.21
C GLY A 151 -7.02 -7.37 39.59
N ASN A 152 -6.11 -6.75 38.83
CA ASN A 152 -6.32 -5.45 38.21
C ASN A 152 -7.01 -5.56 36.84
N SER A 153 -7.89 -4.61 36.51
CA SER A 153 -8.47 -4.53 35.15
C SER A 153 -7.55 -3.77 34.20
N VAL A 154 -7.18 -4.37 33.07
CA VAL A 154 -6.30 -3.75 32.06
C VAL A 154 -7.07 -3.38 30.78
N PHE A 155 -6.84 -2.16 30.30
CA PHE A 155 -7.37 -1.69 29.02
C PHE A 155 -6.46 -2.12 27.86
N LEU A 156 -6.95 -2.99 26.97
CA LEU A 156 -6.15 -3.61 25.89
C LEU A 156 -6.32 -2.95 24.51
N LYS A 157 -7.32 -2.08 24.35
CA LYS A 157 -7.58 -1.41 23.07
C LYS A 157 -6.57 -0.28 22.85
N ARG A 158 -6.24 -0.01 21.59
CA ARG A 158 -5.39 1.13 21.22
C ARG A 158 -6.17 2.42 21.44
N GLN A 159 -5.51 3.45 21.94
CA GLN A 159 -6.05 4.81 22.00
C GLN A 159 -5.39 5.68 20.93
N PRO A 160 -6.15 6.60 20.30
CA PRO A 160 -5.54 7.62 19.46
C PRO A 160 -4.65 8.55 20.30
N ALA A 161 -3.91 9.43 19.64
CA ALA A 161 -3.13 10.43 20.36
C ALA A 161 -4.09 11.35 21.14
N MET A 162 -4.01 11.29 22.47
CA MET A 162 -4.82 12.13 23.35
C MET A 162 -4.26 13.56 23.40
N PRO A 163 -5.09 14.57 23.73
CA PRO A 163 -4.58 15.90 24.01
C PRO A 163 -3.47 15.83 25.06
N ARG A 164 -2.43 16.64 24.87
CA ARG A 164 -1.31 16.71 25.81
C ARG A 164 -1.84 17.18 27.17
N GLU A 165 -1.40 16.53 28.23
CA GLU A 165 -1.70 16.95 29.59
C GLU A 165 -0.97 18.24 29.94
N ALA A 166 -1.48 18.95 30.94
CA ALA A 166 -0.84 20.15 31.47
C ALA A 166 0.54 19.77 32.05
N ARG A 167 1.58 20.47 31.60
CA ARG A 167 2.96 20.32 32.12
C ARG A 167 3.60 21.67 32.35
N THR A 168 4.33 21.78 33.45
CA THR A 168 5.20 22.94 33.73
C THR A 168 6.55 22.72 33.07
N VAL A 169 7.04 23.71 32.33
CA VAL A 169 8.40 23.70 31.75
C VAL A 169 9.27 24.62 32.61
N SER A 170 10.36 24.08 33.17
CA SER A 170 11.29 24.84 34.00
C SER A 170 12.29 25.65 33.17
N ILE A 171 12.42 26.94 33.48
CA ILE A 171 13.28 27.90 32.75
C ILE A 171 14.72 27.94 33.31
N LYS A 172 15.05 27.11 34.31
CA LYS A 172 16.35 27.18 35.02
C LYS A 172 17.56 26.85 34.13
N GLU A 173 17.42 25.87 33.23
CA GLU A 173 18.53 25.37 32.40
C GLU A 173 18.44 25.82 30.93
N THR A 174 17.24 26.19 30.47
CA THR A 174 17.00 26.62 29.09
C THR A 174 16.31 27.98 29.09
N LYS A 175 17.07 29.02 28.76
CA LYS A 175 16.54 30.38 28.60
C LYS A 175 15.78 30.47 27.27
N PRO A 176 14.61 31.11 27.21
CA PRO A 176 13.92 31.34 25.95
C PRO A 176 14.73 32.31 25.09
N GLU A 177 14.94 31.93 23.82
CA GLU A 177 15.57 32.80 22.83
C GLU A 177 14.50 33.62 22.10
N THR A 178 14.69 34.93 22.03
CA THR A 178 13.79 35.83 21.29
C THR A 178 14.17 35.80 19.81
N LEU A 179 13.24 35.40 18.95
CA LEU A 179 13.42 35.39 17.49
C LEU A 179 12.77 36.64 16.87
N ALA A 180 13.42 37.20 15.84
CA ALA A 180 12.91 38.32 15.04
C ALA A 180 12.70 37.89 13.58
N PRO A 181 11.74 38.49 12.84
CA PRO A 181 11.54 38.18 11.44
C PRO A 181 12.79 38.56 10.62
N ILE A 182 13.18 37.68 9.69
CA ILE A 182 14.30 37.91 8.78
C ILE A 182 13.85 38.87 7.67
N ALA A 183 14.72 39.82 7.30
CA ALA A 183 14.46 40.76 6.22
C ALA A 183 14.45 40.05 4.84
N TYR A 184 13.76 40.66 3.86
CA TYR A 184 13.74 40.16 2.49
C TYR A 184 15.14 40.24 1.87
N ASP A 185 15.60 39.15 1.26
CA ASP A 185 16.88 39.04 0.58
C ASP A 185 16.66 38.74 -0.91
N THR A 186 17.50 39.33 -1.77
CA THR A 186 17.49 39.16 -3.23
C THR A 186 18.68 38.37 -3.74
N ALA A 187 19.53 37.84 -2.85
CA ALA A 187 20.64 36.98 -3.22
C ALA A 187 20.14 35.70 -3.93
N ILE A 188 20.56 35.53 -5.19
CA ILE A 188 20.36 34.34 -6.04
C ILE A 188 21.67 33.57 -6.09
#